data_AF-A0A081BVF9-F1
#
_entry.id   AF-A0A081BVF9-F1
#
_cell.length_a   1.000
_cell.length_b   1.000
_cell.length_c   1.000
_cell.angle_alpha   90.00
_cell.angle_beta   90.00
_cell.angle_gamma   90.00
#
_symmetry.space_group_name_H-M   'P 1'
#
loop_
_entity.id
_entity.type
_entity.pdbx_description
1 polymer ?
#
loop_
_entity_poly.entity_id
_entity_poly.type
_entity_poly.pdbx_seq_one_letter_code
_entity_poly.pdbx_strand_id
1 'polypeptide(L)'
;MNWENVPGCEITEQKAEGYLLENDDVLIARTGGTIGKSYLVEDIKVKAVFASYLIRVKRISSMYSPYIKTYLGSLVYWSQLYDNTSGTGQPNVNATALKRLLVPIPPLAEQHRIVAKVDELMALCDRLEARQEASISTHRTLVHTLLAALTGAGGQGRFEQAWARIAEHFDILFTTEESIELLKQSILQIAVMGRLVPQNPQDEPASVLLKNIAAEKARLVKEGKIKQQEKLPPIRENEKPFDLPRGWEWVRFGEIAQHNAGKTLDHGRNTGKPRDYLTTSNLYWGRFDLSEVRQMLIREDELDKCTAQKGDLLICEGGEAGRAAVWNEDYEICFQNHVHRARFYCEIDPYYAYRYFEKLSATGEIEKYRKGVGISSMSGKSLASVTFPLPPLKEQHRIVARIDELMVLCDRLHARIRAARAAQQQLAEAIAARAIG
;
A
#
# COMPACT_ATOMS: atom_id res chain seq x y z
N MET A 1 -6.03 33.48 13.97
CA MET A 1 -5.96 33.16 15.41
C MET A 1 -7.39 32.96 15.90
N ASN A 2 -7.70 31.93 16.69
CA ASN A 2 -8.98 31.90 17.41
C ASN A 2 -8.79 32.60 18.76
N TRP A 3 -9.19 33.87 18.85
CA TRP A 3 -9.01 34.71 20.04
C TRP A 3 -9.75 34.20 21.28
N GLU A 4 -10.78 33.36 21.10
CA GLU A 4 -11.59 32.78 22.19
C GLU A 4 -10.86 31.65 22.94
N ASN A 5 -9.90 31.00 22.27
CA ASN A 5 -9.15 29.87 22.81
C ASN A 5 -7.71 30.22 23.21
N VAL A 6 -7.34 31.51 23.21
CA VAL A 6 -5.99 31.95 23.61
C VAL A 6 -5.87 31.84 25.14
N PRO A 7 -4.81 31.19 25.65
CA PRO A 7 -4.63 31.02 27.09
C PRO A 7 -4.47 32.36 27.80
N GLY A 8 -5.11 32.50 28.96
CA GLY A 8 -4.97 33.66 29.84
C GLY A 8 -3.71 33.61 30.69
N CYS A 9 -3.29 34.76 31.19
CA CYS A 9 -2.23 34.88 32.20
C CYS A 9 -2.62 35.92 33.25
N GLU A 10 -2.17 35.73 34.49
CA GLU A 10 -2.28 36.75 35.52
C GLU A 10 -1.25 37.85 35.29
N ILE A 11 -1.72 39.08 35.07
CA ILE A 11 -0.88 40.26 34.89
C ILE A 11 -1.60 41.48 35.47
N THR A 12 -0.87 42.35 36.17
CA THR A 12 -1.45 43.60 36.69
C THR A 12 -1.70 44.58 35.54
N GLU A 13 -2.73 45.43 35.65
CA GLU A 13 -3.05 46.41 34.60
C GLU A 13 -1.85 47.29 34.23
N GLN A 14 -1.11 47.76 35.24
CA GLN A 14 0.10 48.57 35.07
C GLN A 14 1.22 47.83 34.31
N LYS A 15 1.36 46.51 34.47
CA LYS A 15 2.32 45.72 33.71
C LYS A 15 1.80 45.39 32.31
N ALA A 16 0.49 45.23 32.14
CA ALA A 16 -0.12 44.85 30.88
C ALA A 16 0.02 45.93 29.79
N GLU A 17 0.04 47.22 30.16
CA GLU A 17 0.16 48.35 29.21
C GLU A 17 1.32 48.16 28.20
N GLY A 18 2.46 47.64 28.64
CA GLY A 18 3.62 47.40 27.78
C GLY A 18 3.43 46.25 26.78
N TYR A 19 2.51 45.32 27.04
CA TYR A 19 2.35 44.06 26.30
C TYR A 19 1.03 43.95 25.55
N LEU A 20 0.11 44.90 25.70
CA LEU A 20 -1.17 44.88 25.01
C LEU A 20 -1.00 44.85 23.49
N LEU A 21 -1.70 43.94 22.84
CA LEU A 21 -1.75 43.84 21.39
C LEU A 21 -2.82 44.76 20.82
N GLU A 22 -2.49 45.42 19.72
CA GLU A 22 -3.40 46.20 18.91
C GLU A 22 -3.51 45.58 17.52
N ASN A 23 -4.62 45.83 16.82
CA ASN A 23 -4.69 45.46 15.40
C ASN A 23 -3.56 46.16 14.64
N ASP A 24 -3.06 45.50 13.60
CA ASP A 24 -1.88 45.88 12.82
C ASP A 24 -0.52 45.70 13.51
N ASP A 25 -0.47 45.27 14.78
CA ASP A 25 0.79 44.80 15.35
C ASP A 25 1.28 43.56 14.58
N VAL A 26 2.59 43.42 14.44
CA VAL A 26 3.20 42.19 13.93
C VAL A 26 3.96 41.50 15.04
N LEU A 27 3.66 40.23 15.28
CA LEU A 27 4.38 39.40 16.23
C LEU A 27 5.38 38.52 15.49
N ILE A 28 6.63 38.50 15.95
CA ILE A 28 7.71 37.69 15.40
C ILE A 28 8.24 36.77 16.48
N ALA A 29 8.29 35.47 16.21
CA ALA A 29 8.88 34.50 17.12
C ALA A 29 10.40 34.65 17.18
N ARG A 30 10.95 34.76 18.40
CA ARG A 30 12.39 34.97 18.60
C ARG A 30 13.21 33.72 18.90
N THR A 31 12.60 32.67 19.44
CA THR A 31 13.31 31.48 19.95
C THR A 31 12.62 30.17 19.54
N GLY A 32 13.38 29.07 19.45
CA GLY A 32 12.86 27.71 19.19
C GLY A 32 12.73 27.34 17.71
N GLY A 33 12.03 26.26 17.37
CA GLY A 33 11.88 25.79 15.98
C GLY A 33 11.07 26.71 15.05
N THR A 34 10.60 27.87 15.54
CA THR A 34 9.73 28.82 14.83
C THR A 34 10.34 30.21 14.69
N ILE A 35 11.64 30.37 14.97
CA ILE A 35 12.35 31.65 14.86
C ILE A 35 12.03 32.34 13.52
N GLY A 36 11.73 33.63 13.58
CA GLY A 36 11.44 34.45 12.40
C GLY A 36 10.01 34.36 11.88
N LYS A 37 9.22 33.35 12.28
CA LYS A 37 7.82 33.26 11.87
C LYS A 37 7.06 34.48 12.40
N SER A 38 6.29 35.10 11.52
CA SER A 38 5.53 36.31 11.81
C SER A 38 4.03 36.08 11.77
N TYR A 39 3.28 36.87 12.53
CA TYR A 39 1.84 36.93 12.50
C TYR A 39 1.37 38.39 12.52
N LEU A 40 0.49 38.77 11.59
CA LEU A 40 -0.19 40.06 11.61
C LEU A 40 -1.40 39.97 12.54
N VAL A 41 -1.45 40.81 13.57
CA VAL A 41 -2.55 40.88 14.53
C VAL A 41 -3.74 41.55 13.87
N GLU A 42 -4.81 40.79 13.71
CA GLU A 42 -6.05 41.22 13.05
C GLU A 42 -7.24 40.74 13.91
N ASP A 43 -8.33 41.50 13.85
CA ASP A 43 -9.61 41.17 14.50
C ASP A 43 -9.54 40.85 16.00
N ILE A 44 -8.69 41.54 16.76
CA ILE A 44 -8.60 41.31 18.21
C ILE A 44 -9.96 41.58 18.90
N LYS A 45 -10.48 40.60 19.64
CA LYS A 45 -11.79 40.68 20.35
C LYS A 45 -11.65 40.77 21.87
N VAL A 46 -10.44 40.58 22.39
CA VAL A 46 -10.14 40.50 23.82
C VAL A 46 -8.92 41.36 24.14
N LYS A 47 -8.72 41.73 25.41
CA LYS A 47 -7.46 42.34 25.85
C LYS A 47 -6.37 41.25 25.83
N ALA A 48 -5.63 41.16 24.73
CA ALA A 48 -4.55 40.17 24.59
C ALA A 48 -3.18 40.79 24.87
N VAL A 49 -2.30 39.99 25.45
CA VAL A 49 -0.88 40.30 25.63
C VAL A 49 -0.04 39.21 24.95
N PHE A 50 1.22 39.50 24.62
CA PHE A 50 2.12 38.52 23.98
C PHE A 50 3.16 37.96 24.96
N ALA A 51 3.54 36.70 24.76
CA ALA A 51 4.53 36.02 25.58
C ALA A 51 5.97 36.50 25.29
N SER A 52 6.88 36.26 26.24
CA SER A 52 8.27 36.74 26.19
C SER A 52 9.12 36.19 25.02
N TYR A 53 8.69 35.09 24.40
CA TYR A 53 9.30 34.50 23.21
C TYR A 53 8.79 35.09 21.88
N LEU A 54 7.99 36.16 21.95
CA LEU A 54 7.54 36.95 20.81
C LEU A 54 8.10 38.37 20.89
N ILE A 55 8.35 38.97 19.73
CA ILE A 55 8.69 40.38 19.58
C ILE A 55 7.52 41.06 18.87
N ARG A 56 6.95 42.09 19.50
CA ARG A 56 5.96 42.96 18.87
C ARG A 56 6.65 44.06 18.07
N VAL A 57 6.35 44.13 16.78
CA VAL A 57 6.67 45.24 15.90
C VAL A 57 5.41 46.09 15.77
N LYS A 58 5.44 47.29 16.36
CA LYS A 58 4.33 48.24 16.28
C LYS A 58 4.28 48.90 14.90
N ARG A 59 3.06 49.12 14.41
CA ARG A 59 2.82 49.83 13.15
C ARG A 59 3.38 51.26 13.19
N ILE A 60 3.95 51.69 12.07
CA ILE A 60 4.22 53.11 11.77
C ILE A 60 3.08 53.60 10.86
N SER A 61 2.50 54.76 11.17
CA SER A 61 1.24 55.26 10.57
C SER A 61 1.23 55.37 9.04
N SER A 62 2.38 55.42 8.39
CA SER A 62 2.54 55.56 6.93
C SER A 62 2.65 54.24 6.15
N MET A 63 2.56 53.07 6.81
CA MET A 63 2.67 51.76 6.15
C MET A 63 1.36 50.98 6.15
N TYR A 64 1.15 50.22 5.07
CA TYR A 64 0.05 49.26 4.94
C TYR A 64 0.47 47.90 5.54
N SER A 65 -0.15 47.50 6.64
CA SER A 65 0.26 46.32 7.43
C SER A 65 0.28 44.99 6.65
N PRO A 66 -0.68 44.71 5.73
CA PRO A 66 -0.63 43.53 4.86
C PRO A 66 0.60 43.49 3.93
N TYR A 67 1.14 44.64 3.54
CA TYR A 67 2.40 44.69 2.79
C TYR A 67 3.58 44.24 3.65
N ILE A 68 3.62 44.64 4.93
CA ILE A 68 4.65 44.16 5.88
C ILE A 68 4.53 42.65 6.08
N LYS A 69 3.32 42.12 6.23
CA LYS A 69 3.07 40.66 6.29
C LYS A 69 3.60 39.96 5.04
N THR A 70 3.34 40.51 3.86
CA THR A 70 3.84 40.00 2.58
C THR A 70 5.38 40.00 2.52
N TYR A 71 6.02 41.09 2.94
CA TYR A 71 7.49 41.18 3.02
C TYR A 71 8.08 40.13 3.99
N LEU A 72 7.48 39.94 5.17
CA LEU A 72 7.93 38.94 6.15
C LEU A 72 7.71 37.48 5.69
N GLY A 73 6.90 37.27 4.65
CA GLY A 73 6.79 35.99 3.94
C GLY A 73 7.81 35.79 2.82
N SER A 74 8.58 36.82 2.45
CA SER A 74 9.49 36.79 1.29
C SER A 74 10.85 36.16 1.61
N LEU A 75 11.50 35.60 0.59
CA LEU A 75 12.88 35.10 0.71
C LEU A 75 13.87 36.19 1.12
N VAL A 76 13.64 37.45 0.73
CA VAL A 76 14.49 38.59 1.06
C VAL A 76 14.51 38.86 2.56
N TYR A 77 13.37 38.71 3.25
CA TYR A 77 13.32 38.78 4.70
C TYR A 77 14.08 37.61 5.33
N TRP A 78 13.80 36.38 4.88
CA TRP A 78 14.39 35.17 5.47
C TRP A 78 15.92 35.10 5.28
N SER A 79 16.45 35.47 4.12
CA SER A 79 17.90 35.54 3.88
C SER A 79 18.56 36.51 4.86
N GLN A 80 18.06 37.75 4.94
CA GLN A 80 18.59 38.75 5.87
C GLN A 80 18.47 38.29 7.33
N LEU A 81 17.41 37.58 7.68
CA LEU A 81 17.21 37.08 9.02
C LEU A 81 18.30 36.05 9.38
N TYR A 82 18.55 35.07 8.51
CA TYR A 82 19.57 34.04 8.72
C TYR A 82 20.99 34.61 8.71
N ASP A 83 21.31 35.52 7.78
CA ASP A 83 22.62 36.15 7.68
C ASP A 83 22.96 37.01 8.93
N ASN A 84 21.93 37.53 9.61
CA ASN A 84 22.07 38.30 10.84
C ASN A 84 21.93 37.46 12.13
N THR A 85 21.80 36.13 12.04
CA THR A 85 21.85 35.28 13.24
C THR A 85 23.30 34.99 13.65
N SER A 86 23.69 35.43 14.84
CA SER A 86 25.03 35.17 15.40
C SER A 86 24.94 34.16 16.54
N GLY A 87 25.70 33.05 16.46
CA GLY A 87 25.92 32.11 17.57
C GLY A 87 26.05 30.65 17.15
N THR A 88 27.01 29.92 17.72
CA THR A 88 27.27 28.48 17.52
C THR A 88 26.30 27.57 18.32
N GLY A 89 25.15 28.09 18.75
CA GLY A 89 24.10 27.39 19.51
C GLY A 89 22.70 27.86 19.06
N GLN A 90 21.63 27.34 19.71
CA GLN A 90 20.21 27.56 19.34
C GLN A 90 19.97 28.97 18.75
N PRO A 91 19.58 29.08 17.46
CA PRO A 91 19.43 30.39 16.81
C PRO A 91 18.39 31.24 17.57
N ASN A 92 18.64 32.54 17.70
CA ASN A 92 17.74 33.45 18.41
C ASN A 92 17.72 34.79 17.68
N VAL A 93 16.53 35.29 17.36
CA VAL A 93 16.33 36.59 16.73
C VAL A 93 15.97 37.59 17.82
N ASN A 94 16.84 38.56 18.07
CA ASN A 94 16.57 39.62 19.05
C ASN A 94 16.11 40.92 18.36
N ALA A 95 15.57 41.85 19.16
CA ALA A 95 15.08 43.13 18.64
C ALA A 95 16.18 43.97 17.94
N THR A 96 17.45 43.81 18.34
CA THR A 96 18.58 44.50 17.71
C THR A 96 18.84 43.97 16.30
N ALA A 97 18.74 42.65 16.09
CA ALA A 97 18.85 42.02 14.77
C ALA A 97 17.71 42.46 13.85
N LEU A 98 16.46 42.46 14.36
CA LEU A 98 15.30 42.91 13.59
C LEU A 98 15.41 44.39 13.16
N LYS A 99 15.98 45.26 14.00
CA LYS A 99 16.21 46.69 13.67
C LYS A 99 17.18 46.92 12.52
N ARG A 100 17.99 45.92 12.16
CA ARG A 100 18.96 46.00 11.05
C ARG A 100 18.41 45.52 9.71
N LEU A 101 17.22 44.91 9.70
CA LEU A 101 16.60 44.42 8.48
C LEU A 101 16.32 45.60 7.54
N LEU A 102 16.71 45.43 6.28
CA LEU A 102 16.38 46.36 5.21
C LEU A 102 14.98 46.04 4.71
N VAL A 103 14.03 46.94 4.99
CA VAL A 103 12.64 46.81 4.54
C VAL A 103 12.42 47.73 3.34
N PRO A 104 12.05 47.23 2.16
CA PRO A 104 11.71 48.07 1.03
C PRO A 104 10.35 48.75 1.28
N ILE A 105 10.30 50.08 1.20
CA ILE A 105 9.08 50.87 1.44
C ILE A 105 8.67 51.56 0.12
N PRO A 106 7.82 50.94 -0.70
CA PRO A 106 7.28 51.58 -1.90
C PRO A 106 6.18 52.60 -1.51
N PRO A 107 5.76 53.48 -2.43
CA PRO A 107 4.62 54.37 -2.21
C PRO A 107 3.37 53.60 -1.77
N LEU A 108 2.51 54.21 -0.93
CA LEU A 108 1.35 53.53 -0.35
C LEU A 108 0.44 52.87 -1.40
N ALA A 109 0.19 53.56 -2.52
CA ALA A 109 -0.60 53.02 -3.63
C ALA A 109 0.04 51.74 -4.22
N GLU A 110 1.37 51.69 -4.29
CA GLU A 110 2.09 50.51 -4.77
C GLU A 110 2.12 49.38 -3.73
N GLN A 111 2.17 49.68 -2.43
CA GLN A 111 1.98 48.67 -1.38
C GLN A 111 0.64 47.94 -1.54
N HIS A 112 -0.45 48.68 -1.76
CA HIS A 112 -1.77 48.10 -2.02
C HIS A 112 -1.79 47.26 -3.30
N ARG A 113 -1.17 47.74 -4.40
CA ARG A 113 -1.06 46.99 -5.66
C ARG A 113 -0.30 45.67 -5.50
N ILE A 114 0.82 45.69 -4.77
CA ILE A 114 1.64 44.51 -4.51
C ILE A 114 0.82 43.47 -3.73
N VAL A 115 0.21 43.86 -2.62
CA VAL A 115 -0.61 42.94 -1.81
C VAL A 115 -1.76 42.36 -2.62
N ALA A 116 -2.51 43.21 -3.34
CA ALA A 116 -3.61 42.75 -4.18
C ALA A 116 -3.15 41.72 -5.23
N LYS A 117 -1.97 41.92 -5.84
CA LYS A 117 -1.44 40.99 -6.83
C LYS A 117 -0.93 39.68 -6.20
N VAL A 118 -0.32 39.75 -5.03
CA VAL A 118 0.10 38.55 -4.28
C VAL A 118 -1.13 37.74 -3.87
N ASP A 119 -2.16 38.37 -3.32
CA ASP A 119 -3.41 37.69 -2.95
C ASP A 119 -4.08 37.04 -4.17
N GLU A 120 -4.11 37.73 -5.32
CA GLU A 120 -4.64 37.18 -6.58
C GLU A 120 -3.89 35.91 -7.03
N LEU A 121 -2.55 35.93 -6.94
CA LEU A 121 -1.69 34.81 -7.33
C LEU A 121 -1.79 33.65 -6.34
N MET A 122 -1.83 33.91 -5.03
CA MET A 122 -2.02 32.88 -4.02
C MET A 122 -3.38 32.19 -4.19
N ALA A 123 -4.45 32.96 -4.42
CA ALA A 123 -5.77 32.40 -4.71
C ALA A 123 -5.78 31.59 -6.02
N LEU A 124 -4.94 31.92 -7.00
CA LEU A 124 -4.78 31.10 -8.21
C LEU A 124 -4.07 29.78 -7.89
N CYS A 125 -3.01 29.80 -7.08
CA CYS A 125 -2.33 28.59 -6.61
C CYS A 125 -3.32 27.67 -5.87
N ASP A 126 -4.08 28.20 -4.92
CA ASP A 126 -5.10 27.43 -4.17
C ASP A 126 -6.12 26.75 -5.10
N ARG A 127 -6.58 27.47 -6.14
CA ARG A 127 -7.50 26.91 -7.15
C ARG A 127 -6.85 25.82 -7.99
N LEU A 128 -5.57 25.96 -8.35
CA LEU A 128 -4.84 24.97 -9.13
C LEU A 128 -4.60 23.70 -8.30
N GLU A 129 -4.22 23.84 -7.04
CA GLU A 129 -4.04 22.72 -6.10
C GLU A 129 -5.36 21.96 -5.92
N ALA A 130 -6.45 22.67 -5.63
CA ALA A 130 -7.77 22.05 -5.49
C ALA A 130 -8.23 21.33 -6.77
N ARG A 131 -7.97 21.90 -7.96
CA ARG A 131 -8.28 21.25 -9.24
C ARG A 131 -7.45 19.98 -9.46
N GLN A 132 -6.17 20.00 -9.09
CA GLN A 132 -5.29 18.85 -9.23
C GLN A 132 -5.73 17.70 -8.33
N GLU A 133 -6.04 17.98 -7.06
CA GLU A 133 -6.57 16.98 -6.13
C GLU A 133 -7.90 16.37 -6.62
N ALA A 134 -8.82 17.21 -7.09
CA ALA A 134 -10.09 16.76 -7.66
C ALA A 134 -9.88 15.86 -8.89
N SER A 135 -8.92 16.20 -9.76
CA SER A 135 -8.58 15.39 -10.94
C SER A 135 -8.03 14.01 -10.56
N ILE A 136 -7.12 13.94 -9.58
CA ILE A 136 -6.56 12.68 -9.08
C ILE A 136 -7.66 11.81 -8.47
N SER A 137 -8.51 12.40 -7.63
CA SER A 137 -9.64 11.71 -7.01
C SER A 137 -10.61 11.16 -8.06
N THR A 138 -10.99 11.98 -9.04
CA THR A 138 -11.90 11.58 -10.12
C THR A 138 -11.33 10.43 -10.96
N HIS A 139 -10.06 10.52 -11.34
CA HIS A 139 -9.37 9.45 -12.08
C HIS A 139 -9.36 8.14 -11.28
N ARG A 140 -9.04 8.19 -9.98
CA ARG A 140 -9.06 7.03 -9.10
C ARG A 140 -10.45 6.39 -9.02
N THR A 141 -11.50 7.20 -8.82
CA THR A 141 -12.88 6.71 -8.80
C THR A 141 -13.28 6.06 -10.13
N LEU A 142 -12.90 6.67 -11.27
CA LEU A 142 -13.19 6.11 -12.59
C LEU A 142 -12.53 4.74 -12.79
N VAL A 143 -11.24 4.60 -12.49
CA VAL A 143 -10.51 3.33 -12.57
C VAL A 143 -11.18 2.25 -11.71
N HIS A 144 -11.46 2.55 -10.44
CA HIS A 144 -12.15 1.63 -9.55
C HIS A 144 -13.52 1.21 -10.08
N THR A 145 -14.31 2.17 -10.56
CA THR A 145 -15.67 1.90 -11.05
C THR A 145 -15.66 1.00 -12.27
N LEU A 146 -14.76 1.25 -13.23
CA LEU A 146 -14.66 0.44 -14.45
C LEU A 146 -14.15 -0.96 -14.16
N LEU A 147 -13.13 -1.11 -13.32
CA LEU A 147 -12.62 -2.42 -12.91
C LEU A 147 -13.66 -3.21 -12.10
N ALA A 148 -14.40 -2.55 -11.20
CA ALA A 148 -15.52 -3.17 -10.48
C ALA A 148 -16.65 -3.60 -11.42
N ALA A 149 -16.96 -2.81 -12.46
CA ALA A 149 -17.94 -3.18 -13.47
C ALA A 149 -17.47 -4.40 -14.29
N LEU A 150 -16.17 -4.52 -14.57
CA LEU A 150 -15.59 -5.68 -15.26
C LEU A 150 -15.70 -6.96 -14.40
N THR A 151 -15.29 -6.89 -13.14
CA THR A 151 -15.26 -8.06 -12.24
C THR A 151 -16.66 -8.43 -11.74
N GLY A 152 -17.57 -7.47 -11.62
CA GLY A 152 -18.97 -7.67 -11.25
C GLY A 152 -19.91 -7.94 -12.44
N ALA A 153 -19.43 -7.95 -13.69
CA ALA A 153 -20.28 -8.13 -14.86
C ALA A 153 -21.03 -9.47 -14.80
N GLY A 154 -22.36 -9.44 -14.87
CA GLY A 154 -23.17 -10.64 -15.03
C GLY A 154 -23.22 -11.08 -16.50
N GLY A 155 -22.76 -12.31 -16.78
CA GLY A 155 -22.76 -12.89 -18.12
C GLY A 155 -21.69 -12.35 -19.07
N GLN A 156 -21.47 -13.07 -20.18
CA GLN A 156 -20.37 -12.80 -21.12
C GLN A 156 -20.51 -11.46 -21.86
N GLY A 157 -21.71 -11.12 -22.34
CA GLY A 157 -21.92 -9.87 -23.11
C GLY A 157 -21.66 -8.60 -22.30
N ARG A 158 -22.03 -8.55 -21.01
CA ARG A 158 -21.71 -7.40 -20.14
C ARG A 158 -20.22 -7.31 -19.84
N PHE A 159 -19.56 -8.46 -19.68
CA PHE A 159 -18.12 -8.53 -19.47
C PHE A 159 -17.37 -7.99 -20.69
N GLU A 160 -17.74 -8.42 -21.90
CA GLU A 160 -17.16 -7.93 -23.15
C GLU A 160 -17.36 -6.41 -23.32
N GLN A 161 -18.54 -5.88 -22.99
CA GLN A 161 -18.81 -4.44 -23.02
C GLN A 161 -17.96 -3.66 -22.00
N ALA A 162 -17.84 -4.18 -20.77
CA ALA A 162 -16.99 -3.56 -19.74
C ALA A 162 -15.52 -3.57 -20.16
N TRP A 163 -15.05 -4.69 -20.72
CA TRP A 163 -13.71 -4.82 -21.25
C TRP A 163 -13.44 -3.88 -22.42
N ALA A 164 -14.37 -3.78 -23.38
CA ALA A 164 -14.24 -2.88 -24.52
C ALA A 164 -14.06 -1.42 -24.08
N ARG A 165 -14.82 -0.96 -23.08
CA ARG A 165 -14.69 0.40 -22.51
C ARG A 165 -13.32 0.63 -21.87
N ILE A 166 -12.80 -0.37 -21.15
CA ILE A 166 -11.46 -0.29 -20.53
C ILE A 166 -10.39 -0.25 -21.62
N ALA A 167 -10.52 -1.09 -22.65
CA ALA A 167 -9.56 -1.16 -23.75
C ALA A 167 -9.53 0.14 -24.57
N GLU A 168 -10.69 0.75 -24.82
CA GLU A 168 -10.80 2.03 -25.55
C GLU A 168 -10.13 3.20 -24.82
N HIS A 169 -10.08 3.16 -23.48
CA HIS A 169 -9.54 4.24 -22.65
C HIS A 169 -8.30 3.81 -21.83
N PHE A 170 -7.61 2.76 -22.26
CA PHE A 170 -6.53 2.16 -21.50
C PHE A 170 -5.40 3.15 -21.17
N ASP A 171 -5.08 4.02 -22.14
CA ASP A 171 -4.06 5.07 -22.05
C ASP A 171 -4.38 6.15 -21.01
N ILE A 172 -5.67 6.40 -20.76
CA ILE A 172 -6.14 7.37 -19.77
C ILE A 172 -6.25 6.71 -18.39
N LEU A 173 -6.65 5.44 -18.33
CA LEU A 173 -6.98 4.73 -17.09
C LEU A 173 -5.73 4.24 -16.34
N PHE A 174 -4.71 3.80 -17.05
CA PHE A 174 -3.57 3.08 -16.45
C PHE A 174 -2.27 3.89 -16.51
N THR A 175 -2.31 5.09 -15.93
CA THR A 175 -1.18 6.06 -15.94
C THR A 175 -0.47 6.20 -14.59
N THR A 176 -1.00 5.56 -13.54
CA THR A 176 -0.48 5.65 -12.18
C THR A 176 -0.09 4.27 -11.64
N GLU A 177 0.88 4.22 -10.74
CA GLU A 177 1.27 2.96 -10.09
C GLU A 177 0.10 2.25 -9.41
N GLU A 178 -0.77 3.01 -8.73
CA GLU A 178 -1.99 2.46 -8.12
C GLU A 178 -2.91 1.81 -9.17
N SER A 179 -3.17 2.48 -10.30
CA SER A 179 -4.03 1.94 -11.35
C SER A 179 -3.47 0.63 -11.95
N ILE A 180 -2.15 0.47 -12.02
CA ILE A 180 -1.52 -0.78 -12.49
C ILE A 180 -1.72 -1.90 -11.47
N GLU A 181 -1.58 -1.62 -10.19
CA GLU A 181 -1.82 -2.62 -9.14
C GLU A 181 -3.29 -3.08 -9.13
N LEU A 182 -4.24 -2.16 -9.30
CA LEU A 182 -5.67 -2.50 -9.46
C LEU A 182 -5.94 -3.34 -10.72
N LEU A 183 -5.22 -3.08 -11.82
CA LEU A 183 -5.31 -3.88 -13.03
C LEU A 183 -4.81 -5.32 -12.79
N LYS A 184 -3.66 -5.49 -12.13
CA LYS A 184 -3.12 -6.81 -11.75
C LYS A 184 -4.13 -7.60 -10.89
N GLN A 185 -4.71 -6.95 -9.88
CA GLN A 185 -5.76 -7.54 -9.05
C GLN A 185 -6.97 -8.01 -9.88
N SER A 186 -7.42 -7.17 -10.81
CA SER A 186 -8.55 -7.46 -11.67
C SER A 186 -8.26 -8.64 -12.62
N ILE A 187 -7.04 -8.71 -13.18
CA ILE A 187 -6.58 -9.83 -14.01
C ILE A 187 -6.64 -11.15 -13.22
N LEU A 188 -6.13 -11.17 -11.99
CA LEU A 188 -6.20 -12.35 -11.13
C LEU A 188 -7.66 -12.75 -10.85
N GLN A 189 -8.52 -11.77 -10.56
CA GLN A 189 -9.93 -12.03 -10.27
C GLN A 189 -10.66 -12.62 -11.48
N ILE A 190 -10.53 -12.04 -12.67
CA ILE A 190 -11.20 -12.56 -13.88
C ILE A 190 -10.63 -13.92 -14.32
N ALA A 191 -9.36 -14.19 -14.00
CA ALA A 191 -8.72 -15.48 -14.26
C ALA A 191 -9.35 -16.62 -13.48
N VAL A 192 -9.47 -16.45 -12.16
CA VAL A 192 -10.04 -17.48 -11.27
C VAL A 192 -11.57 -17.59 -11.39
N MET A 193 -12.20 -16.65 -12.09
CA MET A 193 -13.61 -16.72 -12.53
C MET A 193 -13.79 -17.42 -13.88
N GLY A 194 -12.70 -17.83 -14.54
CA GLY A 194 -12.73 -18.47 -15.86
C GLY A 194 -13.18 -17.56 -17.00
N ARG A 195 -12.85 -16.26 -16.89
CA ARG A 195 -13.18 -15.23 -17.88
C ARG A 195 -11.96 -14.68 -18.62
N LEU A 196 -10.75 -15.11 -18.23
CA LEU A 196 -9.51 -14.64 -18.84
C LEU A 196 -9.16 -15.36 -20.15
N VAL A 197 -9.52 -16.64 -20.27
CA VAL A 197 -9.24 -17.46 -21.44
C VAL A 197 -10.54 -18.12 -21.96
N PRO A 198 -10.65 -18.40 -23.27
CA PRO A 198 -11.80 -19.13 -23.80
C PRO A 198 -11.89 -20.54 -23.22
N GLN A 199 -13.12 -20.97 -22.87
CA GLN A 199 -13.38 -22.34 -22.46
C GLN A 199 -13.32 -23.28 -23.67
N ASN A 200 -12.77 -24.48 -23.47
CA ASN A 200 -12.72 -25.52 -24.49
C ASN A 200 -13.66 -26.69 -24.11
N PRO A 201 -14.76 -26.92 -24.84
CA PRO A 201 -15.69 -28.01 -24.54
C PRO A 201 -15.08 -29.42 -24.59
N GLN A 202 -13.91 -29.58 -25.21
CA GLN A 202 -13.18 -30.85 -25.30
C GLN A 202 -12.19 -31.08 -24.16
N ASP A 203 -12.04 -30.11 -23.24
CA ASP A 203 -11.25 -30.34 -22.06
C ASP A 203 -11.99 -31.29 -21.12
N GLU A 204 -11.23 -32.22 -20.52
CA GLU A 204 -11.79 -33.14 -19.53
C GLU A 204 -12.27 -32.34 -18.30
N PRO A 205 -13.54 -32.46 -17.90
CA PRO A 205 -14.10 -31.63 -16.83
C PRO A 205 -13.45 -31.93 -15.49
N ALA A 206 -13.42 -30.94 -14.59
CA ALA A 206 -12.85 -31.06 -13.25
C ALA A 206 -13.46 -32.21 -12.42
N SER A 207 -14.71 -32.59 -12.72
CA SER A 207 -15.37 -33.74 -12.09
C SER A 207 -14.66 -35.07 -12.33
N VAL A 208 -13.91 -35.24 -13.43
CA VAL A 208 -13.08 -36.44 -13.66
C VAL A 208 -11.82 -36.38 -12.80
N LEU A 209 -11.15 -35.23 -12.75
CA LEU A 209 -10.01 -35.01 -11.86
C LEU A 209 -10.37 -35.29 -10.39
N LEU A 210 -11.57 -34.88 -9.95
CA LEU A 210 -12.05 -35.18 -8.60
C LEU A 210 -12.26 -36.67 -8.33
N LYS A 211 -12.71 -37.44 -9.33
CA LYS A 211 -12.79 -38.91 -9.21
C LYS A 211 -11.40 -39.53 -9.06
N ASN A 212 -10.43 -39.04 -9.83
CA ASN A 212 -9.03 -39.50 -9.74
C ASN A 212 -8.44 -39.19 -8.36
N ILE A 213 -8.68 -37.98 -7.83
CA ILE A 213 -8.27 -37.58 -6.49
C ILE A 213 -8.90 -38.49 -5.43
N ALA A 214 -10.19 -38.80 -5.54
CA ALA A 214 -10.85 -39.71 -4.60
C ALA A 214 -10.24 -41.12 -4.63
N ALA A 215 -9.94 -41.65 -5.82
CA ALA A 215 -9.29 -42.95 -5.99
C ALA A 215 -7.86 -42.96 -5.41
N GLU A 216 -7.08 -41.92 -5.68
CA GLU A 216 -5.72 -41.78 -5.17
C GLU A 216 -5.68 -41.63 -3.66
N LYS A 217 -6.58 -40.84 -3.07
CA LYS A 217 -6.73 -40.74 -1.62
C LYS A 217 -7.05 -42.10 -0.99
N ALA A 218 -7.97 -42.87 -1.58
CA ALA A 218 -8.29 -44.21 -1.10
C ALA A 218 -7.07 -45.16 -1.17
N ARG A 219 -6.28 -45.06 -2.24
CA ARG A 219 -5.03 -45.81 -2.38
C ARG A 219 -4.02 -45.43 -1.30
N LEU A 220 -3.76 -44.14 -1.09
CA LEU A 220 -2.80 -43.66 -0.08
C LEU A 220 -3.20 -44.00 1.35
N VAL A 221 -4.51 -44.01 1.66
CA VAL A 221 -5.03 -44.48 2.96
C VAL A 221 -4.77 -45.97 3.13
N LYS A 222 -5.05 -46.78 2.09
CA LYS A 222 -4.79 -48.23 2.12
C LYS A 222 -3.30 -48.56 2.27
N GLU A 223 -2.43 -47.75 1.67
CA GLU A 223 -0.97 -47.85 1.80
C GLU A 223 -0.43 -47.29 3.14
N GLY A 224 -1.27 -46.69 3.98
CA GLY A 224 -0.87 -46.12 5.27
C GLY A 224 -0.03 -44.83 5.16
N LYS A 225 0.11 -44.26 3.96
CA LYS A 225 0.88 -43.02 3.70
C LYS A 225 0.17 -41.78 4.22
N ILE A 226 -1.16 -41.79 4.21
CA ILE A 226 -1.99 -40.74 4.79
C ILE A 226 -3.02 -41.34 5.75
N LYS A 227 -3.38 -40.56 6.77
CA LYS A 227 -4.51 -40.90 7.64
C LYS A 227 -5.83 -40.65 6.91
N GLN A 228 -6.85 -41.42 7.25
CA GLN A 228 -8.21 -41.13 6.82
C GLN A 228 -8.61 -39.74 7.33
N GLN A 229 -8.88 -38.83 6.40
CA GLN A 229 -9.28 -37.47 6.72
C GLN A 229 -10.77 -37.43 7.09
N GLU A 230 -11.11 -36.56 8.05
CA GLU A 230 -12.50 -36.20 8.30
C GLU A 230 -13.11 -35.55 7.05
N LYS A 231 -14.38 -35.86 6.76
CA LYS A 231 -15.10 -35.19 5.67
C LYS A 231 -15.24 -33.71 5.99
N LEU A 232 -14.79 -32.86 5.07
CA LEU A 232 -15.00 -31.43 5.18
C LEU A 232 -16.49 -31.10 4.95
N PRO A 233 -17.01 -30.02 5.57
CA PRO A 233 -18.39 -29.60 5.34
C PRO A 233 -18.63 -29.28 3.85
N PRO A 234 -19.82 -29.63 3.33
CA PRO A 234 -20.18 -29.26 1.96
C PRO A 234 -20.13 -27.74 1.79
N ILE A 235 -19.81 -27.30 0.57
CA ILE A 235 -19.79 -25.88 0.21
C ILE A 235 -21.23 -25.40 0.05
N ARG A 236 -21.64 -24.45 0.88
CA ARG A 236 -22.98 -23.86 0.83
C ARG A 236 -23.08 -22.82 -0.30
N GLU A 237 -24.30 -22.53 -0.78
CA GLU A 237 -24.50 -21.53 -1.84
C GLU A 237 -23.96 -20.15 -1.47
N ASN A 238 -24.10 -19.72 -0.21
CA ASN A 238 -23.59 -18.43 0.25
C ASN A 238 -22.05 -18.37 0.38
N GLU A 239 -21.36 -19.51 0.24
CA GLU A 239 -19.89 -19.57 0.22
C GLU A 239 -19.33 -19.48 -1.21
N LYS A 240 -20.17 -19.60 -2.24
CA LYS A 240 -19.77 -19.50 -3.64
C LYS A 240 -19.71 -18.02 -4.03
N PRO A 241 -18.52 -17.45 -4.28
CA PRO A 241 -18.41 -16.02 -4.51
C PRO A 241 -18.92 -15.58 -5.90
N PHE A 242 -19.00 -16.51 -6.85
CA PHE A 242 -19.43 -16.28 -8.23
C PHE A 242 -19.84 -17.60 -8.91
N ASP A 243 -20.54 -17.47 -10.03
CA ASP A 243 -20.89 -18.58 -10.91
C ASP A 243 -19.67 -19.11 -11.66
N LEU A 244 -19.52 -20.44 -11.69
CA LEU A 244 -18.43 -21.09 -12.41
C LEU A 244 -18.77 -21.33 -13.88
N PRO A 245 -17.77 -21.32 -14.78
CA PRO A 245 -17.93 -21.84 -16.13
C PRO A 245 -18.28 -23.33 -16.15
N ARG A 246 -18.82 -23.78 -17.28
CA ARG A 246 -19.10 -25.20 -17.49
C ARG A 246 -17.82 -26.03 -17.37
N GLY A 247 -17.90 -27.12 -16.61
CA GLY A 247 -16.79 -28.07 -16.45
C GLY A 247 -15.87 -27.76 -15.27
N TRP A 248 -16.07 -26.63 -14.59
CA TRP A 248 -15.40 -26.28 -13.34
C TRP A 248 -16.20 -26.78 -12.14
N GLU A 249 -15.52 -26.99 -11.02
CA GLU A 249 -16.14 -27.44 -9.78
C GLU A 249 -15.64 -26.61 -8.59
N TRP A 250 -16.53 -26.29 -7.64
CA TRP A 250 -16.14 -25.73 -6.35
C TRP A 250 -15.71 -26.88 -5.42
N VAL A 251 -14.50 -26.78 -4.86
CA VAL A 251 -13.94 -27.80 -3.96
C VAL A 251 -13.36 -27.16 -2.71
N ARG A 252 -13.20 -27.93 -1.63
CA ARG A 252 -12.40 -27.47 -0.49
C ARG A 252 -10.93 -27.74 -0.78
N PHE A 253 -10.04 -26.80 -0.49
CA PHE A 253 -8.62 -26.96 -0.79
C PHE A 253 -8.00 -28.22 -0.14
N GLY A 254 -8.45 -28.60 1.06
CA GLY A 254 -8.03 -29.84 1.72
C GLY A 254 -8.52 -31.13 1.05
N GLU A 255 -9.47 -31.06 0.13
CA GLU A 255 -9.90 -32.23 -0.65
C GLU A 255 -8.89 -32.58 -1.75
N ILE A 256 -8.22 -31.58 -2.30
CA ILE A 256 -7.33 -31.71 -3.47
C ILE A 256 -5.84 -31.79 -3.10
N ALA A 257 -5.47 -31.39 -1.89
CA ALA A 257 -4.09 -31.39 -1.42
C ALA A 257 -3.92 -32.05 -0.05
N GLN A 258 -2.88 -32.88 0.07
CA GLN A 258 -2.30 -33.23 1.36
C GLN A 258 -1.53 -32.02 1.88
N HIS A 259 -1.94 -31.48 3.03
CA HIS A 259 -1.28 -30.32 3.60
C HIS A 259 -0.87 -30.53 5.06
N ASN A 260 0.25 -29.94 5.45
CA ASN A 260 0.71 -29.93 6.82
C ASN A 260 1.73 -28.81 7.08
N ALA A 261 1.80 -28.38 8.34
CA ALA A 261 2.84 -27.49 8.82
C ALA A 261 4.19 -28.22 8.96
N GLY A 262 5.28 -27.47 8.88
CA GLY A 262 6.63 -27.99 9.05
C GLY A 262 7.01 -28.28 10.49
N LYS A 263 8.31 -28.49 10.74
CA LYS A 263 8.83 -28.84 12.06
C LYS A 263 8.94 -27.60 12.96
N THR A 264 8.54 -27.74 14.22
CA THR A 264 8.76 -26.70 15.24
C THR A 264 10.22 -26.64 15.64
N LEU A 265 10.78 -25.44 15.77
CA LEU A 265 12.13 -25.24 16.26
C LEU A 265 12.11 -25.26 17.81
N ASP A 266 12.64 -26.32 18.41
CA ASP A 266 12.83 -26.46 19.86
C ASP A 266 14.23 -27.04 20.15
N HIS A 267 15.15 -26.18 20.60
CA HIS A 267 16.55 -26.57 20.82
C HIS A 267 16.73 -27.69 21.87
N GLY A 268 15.78 -27.87 22.80
CA GLY A 268 15.87 -28.91 23.83
C GLY A 268 15.31 -30.26 23.38
N ARG A 269 14.53 -30.29 22.28
CA ARG A 269 13.79 -31.49 21.85
C ARG A 269 14.12 -31.94 20.42
N ASN A 270 14.58 -31.04 19.56
CA ASN A 270 14.95 -31.37 18.20
C ASN A 270 16.23 -32.21 18.20
N THR A 271 16.15 -33.44 17.71
CA THR A 271 17.28 -34.36 17.54
C THR A 271 17.39 -34.79 16.07
N GLY A 272 18.46 -35.51 15.71
CA GLY A 272 18.69 -35.99 14.35
C GLY A 272 19.86 -35.29 13.68
N LYS A 273 19.83 -35.18 12.34
CA LYS A 273 20.90 -34.56 11.55
C LYS A 273 20.56 -33.08 11.28
N PRO A 274 21.57 -32.20 11.21
CA PRO A 274 21.36 -30.84 10.73
C PRO A 274 20.87 -30.87 9.28
N ARG A 275 19.78 -30.17 8.99
CA ARG A 275 19.18 -30.02 7.66
C ARG A 275 18.79 -28.56 7.46
N ASP A 276 19.00 -28.07 6.24
CA ASP A 276 18.58 -26.74 5.81
C ASP A 276 17.05 -26.65 5.81
N TYR A 277 16.50 -25.54 6.32
CA TYR A 277 15.06 -25.35 6.38
C TYR A 277 14.60 -23.93 6.03
N LEU A 278 13.43 -23.87 5.40
CA LEU A 278 12.74 -22.63 5.08
C LEU A 278 11.91 -22.10 6.26
N THR A 279 11.94 -20.79 6.41
CA THR A 279 11.06 -20.04 7.30
C THR A 279 10.17 -19.08 6.51
N THR A 280 9.30 -18.36 7.21
CA THR A 280 8.49 -17.30 6.60
C THR A 280 9.33 -16.15 6.04
N SER A 281 10.59 -15.96 6.47
CA SER A 281 11.49 -14.94 5.90
C SER A 281 12.10 -15.35 4.57
N ASN A 282 12.11 -16.65 4.26
CA ASN A 282 12.59 -17.17 2.98
C ASN A 282 11.48 -17.21 1.92
N LEU A 283 10.21 -17.27 2.32
CA LEU A 283 9.07 -17.44 1.42
C LEU A 283 8.42 -16.09 1.09
N TYR A 284 8.50 -15.68 -0.18
CA TYR A 284 7.84 -14.51 -0.76
C TYR A 284 6.82 -14.92 -1.82
N TRP A 285 5.98 -14.00 -2.28
CA TRP A 285 5.07 -14.29 -3.40
C TRP A 285 5.87 -14.71 -4.64
N GLY A 286 5.65 -15.95 -5.06
CA GLY A 286 6.19 -16.53 -6.30
C GLY A 286 7.68 -16.85 -6.26
N ARG A 287 8.39 -16.63 -5.15
CA ARG A 287 9.83 -16.88 -5.06
C ARG A 287 10.31 -17.22 -3.64
N PHE A 288 11.50 -17.79 -3.58
CA PHE A 288 12.24 -18.00 -2.34
C PHE A 288 13.49 -17.13 -2.29
N ASP A 289 13.79 -16.55 -1.14
CA ASP A 289 15.09 -15.98 -0.83
C ASP A 289 15.92 -17.01 -0.07
N LEU A 290 16.94 -17.53 -0.74
CA LEU A 290 17.84 -18.57 -0.25
C LEU A 290 19.23 -18.01 0.09
N SER A 291 19.39 -16.68 0.16
CA SER A 291 20.66 -16.05 0.54
C SER A 291 21.07 -16.41 1.98
N GLU A 292 20.10 -16.53 2.88
CA GLU A 292 20.29 -16.99 4.25
C GLU A 292 19.34 -18.16 4.57
N VAL A 293 19.90 -19.37 4.63
CA VAL A 293 19.17 -20.58 5.03
C VAL A 293 19.73 -21.09 6.35
N ARG A 294 18.83 -21.40 7.29
CA ARG A 294 19.19 -21.89 8.63
C ARG A 294 19.14 -23.40 8.68
N GLN A 295 19.75 -23.98 9.72
CA GLN A 295 19.71 -25.41 9.98
C GLN A 295 18.95 -25.75 11.25
N MET A 296 18.24 -26.88 11.21
CA MET A 296 17.67 -27.49 12.41
C MET A 296 17.92 -29.01 12.42
N LEU A 297 17.93 -29.61 13.62
CA LEU A 297 18.08 -31.05 13.76
C LEU A 297 16.75 -31.74 13.42
N ILE A 298 16.79 -32.65 12.43
CA ILE A 298 15.64 -33.42 11.94
C ILE A 298 15.98 -34.90 11.90
N ARG A 299 15.12 -35.74 12.45
CA ARG A 299 15.24 -37.20 12.38
C ARG A 299 14.75 -37.71 11.03
N GLU A 300 15.32 -38.81 10.55
CA GLU A 300 14.99 -39.37 9.23
C GLU A 300 13.49 -39.72 9.11
N ASP A 301 12.84 -40.18 10.18
CA ASP A 301 11.40 -40.52 10.21
C ASP A 301 10.46 -39.29 10.28
N GLU A 302 11.00 -38.08 10.39
CA GLU A 302 10.25 -36.83 10.32
C GLU A 302 10.26 -36.20 8.92
N LEU A 303 11.19 -36.61 8.04
CA LEU A 303 11.44 -35.96 6.75
C LEU A 303 10.21 -35.91 5.85
N ASP A 304 9.47 -37.02 5.73
CA ASP A 304 8.27 -37.10 4.89
C ASP A 304 7.23 -36.00 5.21
N LYS A 305 7.19 -35.58 6.48
CA LYS A 305 6.27 -34.55 6.95
C LYS A 305 6.84 -33.15 6.75
N CYS A 306 8.13 -32.93 6.95
CA CYS A 306 8.70 -31.58 6.96
C CYS A 306 9.58 -31.23 5.77
N THR A 307 9.47 -31.99 4.67
CA THR A 307 10.24 -31.78 3.44
C THR A 307 9.34 -31.41 2.26
N ALA A 308 9.73 -30.38 1.52
CA ALA A 308 9.13 -29.97 0.26
C ALA A 308 9.92 -30.56 -0.91
N GLN A 309 9.21 -30.99 -1.93
CA GLN A 309 9.75 -31.51 -3.18
C GLN A 309 9.25 -30.66 -4.36
N LYS A 310 9.87 -30.84 -5.54
CA LYS A 310 9.47 -30.11 -6.75
C LYS A 310 7.97 -30.22 -7.01
N GLY A 311 7.32 -29.09 -7.25
CA GLY A 311 5.89 -28.96 -7.48
C GLY A 311 5.04 -28.79 -6.22
N ASP A 312 5.61 -28.90 -5.01
CA ASP A 312 4.87 -28.56 -3.79
C ASP A 312 4.62 -27.06 -3.69
N LEU A 313 3.42 -26.68 -3.26
CA LEU A 313 3.07 -25.29 -2.94
C LEU A 313 3.37 -25.03 -1.46
N LEU A 314 4.24 -24.07 -1.16
CA LEU A 314 4.52 -23.62 0.21
C LEU A 314 3.74 -22.35 0.51
N ILE A 315 3.11 -22.28 1.70
CA ILE A 315 2.16 -21.22 2.09
C ILE A 315 2.47 -20.76 3.52
N CYS A 316 2.64 -19.46 3.74
CA CYS A 316 2.83 -18.88 5.07
C CYS A 316 1.54 -18.95 5.92
N GLU A 317 1.67 -19.44 7.16
CA GLU A 317 0.60 -19.39 8.17
C GLU A 317 0.46 -18.00 8.80
N GLY A 318 1.57 -17.31 9.05
CA GLY A 318 1.61 -16.04 9.78
C GLY A 318 2.41 -14.94 9.07
N GLY A 319 2.39 -13.73 9.65
CA GLY A 319 2.90 -12.52 8.99
C GLY A 319 1.93 -12.06 7.90
N GLU A 320 2.30 -12.28 6.65
CA GLU A 320 1.42 -12.13 5.49
C GLU A 320 0.79 -13.48 5.15
N ALA A 321 -0.27 -13.82 5.90
CA ALA A 321 -0.91 -15.13 5.78
C ALA A 321 -1.42 -15.38 4.36
N GLY A 322 -1.19 -16.59 3.85
CA GLY A 322 -1.53 -16.96 2.48
C GLY A 322 -0.42 -16.71 1.47
N ARG A 323 0.65 -15.98 1.83
CA ARG A 323 1.82 -15.79 0.97
C ARG A 323 2.40 -17.12 0.54
N ALA A 324 2.54 -17.32 -0.76
CA ALA A 324 2.85 -18.64 -1.30
C ALA A 324 3.84 -18.60 -2.47
N ALA A 325 4.51 -19.73 -2.69
CA ALA A 325 5.36 -19.99 -3.84
C ALA A 325 5.45 -21.50 -4.11
N VAL A 326 5.61 -21.85 -5.37
CA VAL A 326 5.84 -23.24 -5.80
C VAL A 326 7.32 -23.56 -5.66
N TRP A 327 7.65 -24.62 -4.93
CA TRP A 327 9.01 -25.14 -4.88
C TRP A 327 9.36 -25.79 -6.23
N ASN A 328 10.26 -25.19 -6.99
CA ASN A 328 10.60 -25.64 -8.35
C ASN A 328 12.04 -26.14 -8.51
N GLU A 329 12.74 -26.33 -7.38
CA GLU A 329 14.10 -26.87 -7.39
C GLU A 329 14.10 -28.40 -7.52
N ASP A 330 15.14 -28.95 -8.13
CA ASP A 330 15.32 -30.40 -8.31
C ASP A 330 15.82 -31.13 -7.05
N TYR A 331 15.90 -30.42 -5.92
CA TYR A 331 16.27 -30.98 -4.62
C TYR A 331 15.19 -30.72 -3.57
N GLU A 332 15.21 -31.52 -2.52
CA GLU A 332 14.31 -31.44 -1.39
C GLU A 332 14.77 -30.41 -0.34
N ILE A 333 13.84 -29.70 0.29
CA ILE A 333 14.17 -28.75 1.37
C ILE A 333 13.22 -28.89 2.56
N CYS A 334 13.76 -28.78 3.78
CA CYS A 334 12.92 -28.82 4.97
C CYS A 334 12.21 -27.48 5.19
N PHE A 335 11.16 -27.45 6.02
CA PHE A 335 10.46 -26.21 6.36
C PHE A 335 9.96 -26.19 7.81
N GLN A 336 9.80 -24.97 8.34
CA GLN A 336 9.36 -24.71 9.71
C GLN A 336 7.83 -24.78 9.86
N ASN A 337 7.34 -24.96 11.10
CA ASN A 337 5.94 -24.96 11.49
C ASN A 337 5.09 -23.73 11.12
N HIS A 338 5.70 -22.62 10.67
CA HIS A 338 4.98 -21.43 10.17
C HIS A 338 4.81 -21.41 8.64
N VAL A 339 5.26 -22.45 7.97
CA VAL A 339 5.07 -22.71 6.54
C VAL A 339 4.29 -24.02 6.41
N HIS A 340 3.20 -23.98 5.65
CA HIS A 340 2.45 -25.16 5.24
C HIS A 340 2.92 -25.61 3.87
N ARG A 341 3.10 -26.91 3.70
CA ARG A 341 3.22 -27.53 2.39
C ARG A 341 1.86 -28.01 1.95
N ALA A 342 1.49 -27.77 0.71
CA ALA A 342 0.38 -28.42 0.01
C ALA A 342 0.95 -29.25 -1.15
N ARG A 343 0.72 -30.57 -1.07
CA ARG A 343 1.08 -31.55 -2.08
C ARG A 343 -0.20 -32.11 -2.70
N PHE A 344 -0.42 -31.88 -3.99
CA PHE A 344 -1.65 -32.29 -4.67
C PHE A 344 -1.72 -33.80 -4.84
N TYR A 345 -2.93 -34.36 -4.68
CA TYR A 345 -3.13 -35.81 -4.82
C TYR A 345 -3.01 -36.29 -6.26
N CYS A 346 -3.41 -35.46 -7.22
CA CYS A 346 -3.31 -35.75 -8.65
C CYS A 346 -2.75 -34.53 -9.38
N GLU A 347 -2.66 -34.61 -10.71
CA GLU A 347 -2.19 -33.51 -11.56
C GLU A 347 -3.10 -32.28 -11.43
N ILE A 348 -2.63 -31.32 -10.63
CA ILE A 348 -3.16 -29.98 -10.47
C ILE A 348 -1.99 -29.05 -10.72
N ASP A 349 -2.19 -27.99 -11.50
CA ASP A 349 -1.16 -27.00 -11.72
C ASP A 349 -0.90 -26.23 -10.41
N PRO A 350 0.27 -26.38 -9.77
CA PRO A 350 0.56 -25.72 -8.50
C PRO A 350 0.63 -24.19 -8.68
N TYR A 351 0.93 -23.69 -9.88
CA TYR A 351 0.93 -22.27 -10.18
C TYR A 351 -0.49 -21.72 -10.25
N TYR A 352 -1.47 -22.49 -10.71
CA TYR A 352 -2.88 -22.07 -10.65
C TYR A 352 -3.33 -21.91 -9.20
N ALA A 353 -2.97 -22.85 -8.32
CA ALA A 353 -3.24 -22.72 -6.89
C ALA A 353 -2.53 -21.51 -6.27
N TYR A 354 -1.26 -21.26 -6.61
CA TYR A 354 -0.52 -20.06 -6.23
C TYR A 354 -1.27 -18.78 -6.65
N ARG A 355 -1.68 -18.67 -7.93
CA ARG A 355 -2.43 -17.51 -8.45
C ARG A 355 -3.76 -17.29 -7.73
N TYR A 356 -4.40 -18.38 -7.27
CA TYR A 356 -5.61 -18.26 -6.44
C TYR A 356 -5.32 -17.66 -5.06
N PHE A 357 -4.26 -18.08 -4.37
CA PHE A 357 -3.87 -17.47 -3.09
C PHE A 357 -3.43 -16.01 -3.25
N GLU A 358 -2.70 -15.71 -4.33
CA GLU A 358 -2.33 -14.34 -4.69
C GLU A 358 -3.58 -13.48 -4.89
N LYS A 359 -4.60 -13.97 -5.61
CA LYS A 359 -5.90 -13.32 -5.75
C LYS A 359 -6.57 -13.08 -4.40
N LEU A 360 -6.67 -14.10 -3.54
CA LEU A 360 -7.32 -13.98 -2.23
C LEU A 360 -6.65 -12.90 -1.36
N SER A 361 -5.32 -12.81 -1.40
CA SER A 361 -4.58 -11.76 -0.71
C SER A 361 -4.88 -10.39 -1.31
N ALA A 362 -4.82 -10.28 -2.64
CA ALA A 362 -4.96 -9.00 -3.32
C ALA A 362 -6.37 -8.40 -3.23
N THR A 363 -7.42 -9.23 -3.11
CA THR A 363 -8.80 -8.78 -2.89
C THR A 363 -9.19 -8.66 -1.41
N GLY A 364 -8.29 -9.04 -0.48
CA GLY A 364 -8.58 -9.10 0.96
C GLY A 364 -9.49 -10.27 1.39
N GLU A 365 -9.91 -11.14 0.47
CA GLU A 365 -10.72 -12.32 0.78
C GLU A 365 -9.99 -13.33 1.68
N ILE A 366 -8.66 -13.29 1.71
CA ILE A 366 -7.83 -14.09 2.61
C ILE A 366 -8.19 -13.91 4.08
N GLU A 367 -8.68 -12.72 4.47
CA GLU A 367 -9.04 -12.39 5.85
C GLU A 367 -10.18 -13.26 6.39
N LYS A 368 -11.05 -13.78 5.52
CA LYS A 368 -12.12 -14.74 5.89
C LYS A 368 -11.56 -16.03 6.50
N TYR A 369 -10.31 -16.37 6.16
CA TYR A 369 -9.64 -17.60 6.55
C TYR A 369 -8.59 -17.38 7.64
N ARG A 370 -8.40 -16.14 8.10
CA ARG A 370 -7.49 -15.83 9.19
C ARG A 370 -8.23 -15.70 10.52
N LYS A 371 -7.57 -16.07 11.62
CA LYS A 371 -8.11 -15.98 12.97
C LYS A 371 -7.05 -15.44 13.94
N GLY A 372 -7.49 -14.74 14.97
CA GLY A 372 -6.65 -14.22 16.07
C GLY A 372 -6.84 -12.72 16.31
N VAL A 373 -6.89 -12.31 17.58
CA VAL A 373 -6.88 -10.90 18.00
C VAL A 373 -5.42 -10.48 18.19
N GLY A 374 -4.91 -9.58 17.35
CA GLY A 374 -3.50 -9.14 17.36
C GLY A 374 -2.64 -9.81 16.27
N ILE A 375 -2.23 -11.07 16.47
CA ILE A 375 -1.49 -11.85 15.47
C ILE A 375 -2.47 -12.77 14.74
N SER A 376 -2.86 -12.36 13.54
CA SER A 376 -3.81 -13.08 12.68
C SER A 376 -3.09 -14.15 11.85
N SER A 377 -3.46 -15.43 11.98
CA SER A 377 -2.84 -16.55 11.25
C SER A 377 -3.86 -17.44 10.52
N MET A 378 -3.38 -18.14 9.49
CA MET A 378 -4.12 -19.16 8.73
C MET A 378 -3.72 -20.55 9.20
N SER A 379 -4.48 -21.10 10.15
CA SER A 379 -4.27 -22.48 10.63
C SER A 379 -4.44 -23.51 9.50
N GLY A 380 -3.85 -24.70 9.65
CA GLY A 380 -4.05 -25.80 8.69
C GLY A 380 -5.53 -26.17 8.48
N LYS A 381 -6.39 -26.06 9.51
CA LYS A 381 -7.84 -26.27 9.35
C LYS A 381 -8.49 -25.18 8.50
N SER A 382 -8.02 -23.94 8.61
CA SER A 382 -8.53 -22.82 7.81
C SER A 382 -8.06 -22.93 6.36
N LEU A 383 -6.80 -23.32 6.14
CA LEU A 383 -6.27 -23.65 4.82
C LEU A 383 -7.09 -24.76 4.15
N ALA A 384 -7.39 -25.85 4.87
CA ALA A 384 -8.22 -26.93 4.35
C ALA A 384 -9.61 -26.47 3.90
N SER A 385 -10.19 -25.47 4.59
CA SER A 385 -11.54 -24.98 4.35
C SER A 385 -11.66 -23.95 3.23
N VAL A 386 -10.54 -23.49 2.66
CA VAL A 386 -10.54 -22.54 1.54
C VAL A 386 -11.39 -23.09 0.40
N THR A 387 -12.37 -22.29 -0.03
CA THR A 387 -13.23 -22.60 -1.17
C THR A 387 -12.43 -22.33 -2.43
N PHE A 388 -12.22 -23.33 -3.28
CA PHE A 388 -11.30 -23.29 -4.41
C PHE A 388 -12.03 -23.60 -5.72
N PRO A 389 -11.93 -22.75 -6.76
CA PRO A 389 -12.52 -23.02 -8.05
C PRO A 389 -11.57 -23.90 -8.86
N LEU A 390 -11.94 -25.15 -9.12
CA LEU A 390 -11.11 -26.12 -9.84
C LEU A 390 -11.54 -26.17 -11.33
N PRO A 391 -10.71 -25.68 -12.28
CA PRO A 391 -10.91 -25.83 -13.70
C PRO A 391 -10.45 -27.21 -14.20
N PRO A 392 -10.83 -27.59 -15.44
CA PRO A 392 -10.09 -28.60 -16.20
C PRO A 392 -8.57 -28.37 -16.18
N LEU A 393 -7.77 -29.43 -16.07
CA LEU A 393 -6.30 -29.31 -15.96
C LEU A 393 -5.68 -28.55 -17.14
N LYS A 394 -6.13 -28.80 -18.36
CA LYS A 394 -5.65 -28.07 -19.54
C LYS A 394 -5.98 -26.58 -19.46
N GLU A 395 -7.11 -26.22 -18.88
CA GLU A 395 -7.51 -24.84 -18.70
C GLU A 395 -6.72 -24.15 -17.59
N GLN A 396 -6.34 -24.86 -16.52
CA GLN A 396 -5.42 -24.35 -15.48
C GLN A 396 -4.12 -23.84 -16.11
N HIS A 397 -3.47 -24.66 -16.95
CA HIS A 397 -2.24 -24.26 -17.65
C HIS A 397 -2.45 -23.05 -18.58
N ARG A 398 -3.57 -23.02 -19.33
CA ARG A 398 -3.88 -21.86 -20.21
C ARG A 398 -4.08 -20.58 -19.40
N ILE A 399 -4.74 -20.67 -18.24
CA ILE A 399 -4.95 -19.54 -17.33
C ILE A 399 -3.61 -19.04 -16.80
N VAL A 400 -2.77 -19.92 -16.27
CA VAL A 400 -1.45 -19.55 -15.71
C VAL A 400 -0.59 -18.88 -16.78
N ALA A 401 -0.47 -19.48 -17.96
CA ALA A 401 0.30 -18.90 -19.06
C ALA A 401 -0.19 -17.49 -19.43
N ARG A 402 -1.52 -17.28 -19.50
CA ARG A 402 -2.07 -15.96 -19.81
C ARG A 402 -1.88 -14.95 -18.68
N ILE A 403 -1.97 -15.36 -17.43
CA ILE A 403 -1.65 -14.47 -16.30
C ILE A 403 -0.18 -14.03 -16.40
N ASP A 404 0.74 -14.97 -16.61
CA ASP A 404 2.18 -14.69 -16.67
C ASP A 404 2.50 -13.68 -17.79
N GLU A 405 1.94 -13.89 -18.99
CA GLU A 405 2.04 -12.95 -20.12
C GLU A 405 1.59 -11.54 -19.73
N LEU A 406 0.43 -11.41 -19.10
CA LEU A 406 -0.15 -10.11 -18.75
C LEU A 406 0.58 -9.43 -17.59
N MET A 407 1.07 -10.19 -16.61
CA MET A 407 1.83 -9.64 -15.48
C MET A 407 3.15 -9.03 -15.97
N VAL A 408 3.83 -9.67 -16.92
CA VAL A 408 5.04 -9.13 -17.56
C VAL A 408 4.75 -7.79 -18.25
N LEU A 409 3.60 -7.66 -18.92
CA LEU A 409 3.20 -6.39 -19.55
C LEU A 409 2.88 -5.32 -18.51
N CYS A 410 2.19 -5.68 -17.42
CA CYS A 410 1.90 -4.77 -16.31
C CYS A 410 3.19 -4.26 -15.65
N ASP A 411 4.14 -5.14 -15.37
CA ASP A 411 5.43 -4.77 -14.77
C ASP A 411 6.25 -3.85 -15.67
N ARG A 412 6.23 -4.09 -16.99
CA ARG A 412 6.87 -3.20 -17.97
C ARG A 412 6.22 -1.82 -17.98
N LEU A 413 4.89 -1.75 -17.93
CA LEU A 413 4.15 -0.49 -17.90
C LEU A 413 4.44 0.27 -16.60
N HIS A 414 4.43 -0.42 -15.46
CA HIS A 414 4.78 0.13 -14.15
C HIS A 414 6.18 0.73 -14.15
N ALA A 415 7.17 0.01 -14.66
CA ALA A 415 8.55 0.47 -14.76
C ALA A 415 8.67 1.75 -15.61
N ARG A 416 7.94 1.84 -16.73
CA ARG A 416 7.89 3.04 -17.58
C ARG A 416 7.28 4.24 -16.87
N ILE A 417 6.18 4.05 -16.14
CA ILE A 417 5.54 5.12 -15.36
C ILE A 417 6.51 5.66 -14.30
N ARG A 418 7.22 4.77 -13.58
CA ARG A 418 8.24 5.18 -12.59
C ARG A 418 9.38 5.96 -13.22
N ALA A 419 9.92 5.49 -14.34
CA ALA A 419 11.01 6.16 -15.04
C ALA A 419 10.60 7.56 -15.53
N ALA A 420 9.40 7.69 -16.10
CA ALA A 420 8.87 8.97 -16.56
C ALA A 420 8.70 9.98 -15.40
N ARG A 421 8.16 9.53 -14.27
CA ARG A 421 8.01 10.36 -13.05
C ARG A 421 9.35 10.83 -12.50
N ALA A 422 10.33 9.93 -12.43
CA ALA A 422 11.68 10.27 -11.96
C ALA A 422 12.34 11.33 -12.86
N ALA A 423 12.24 11.18 -14.18
CA ALA A 423 12.76 12.14 -15.14
C ALA A 423 12.07 13.51 -15.02
N GLN A 424 10.74 13.53 -14.85
CA GLN A 424 9.98 14.76 -14.64
C GLN A 424 10.40 15.49 -13.36
N GLN A 425 10.62 14.76 -12.27
CA GLN A 425 11.10 15.34 -11.01
C GLN A 425 12.49 15.94 -11.16
N GLN A 426 13.44 15.22 -11.76
CA GLN A 426 14.79 15.73 -12.01
C GLN A 426 14.80 16.99 -12.88
N LEU A 427 13.95 17.05 -13.90
CA LEU A 427 13.79 18.23 -14.73
C LEU A 427 13.24 19.41 -13.94
N ALA A 428 12.21 19.19 -13.12
CA ALA A 428 11.62 20.23 -12.28
C ALA A 428 12.64 20.81 -11.29
N GLU A 429 13.41 19.95 -10.62
CA GLU A 429 14.51 20.34 -9.71
C GLU A 429 15.59 21.14 -10.44
N ALA A 430 16.00 20.70 -11.64
CA ALA A 430 17.01 21.40 -12.44
C ALA A 430 16.53 22.78 -12.92
N ILE A 431 15.26 22.91 -13.32
CA ILE A 431 14.67 24.19 -13.71
C ILE A 431 14.59 25.12 -12.49
N ALA A 432 14.11 24.63 -11.35
CA ALA A 432 14.01 25.41 -10.12
C ALA A 432 15.39 25.91 -9.65
N ALA A 433 16.42 25.06 -9.69
CA ALA A 433 17.78 25.44 -9.34
C ALA A 433 18.35 26.54 -10.25
N ARG A 434 18.01 26.53 -11.55
CA ARG A 434 18.44 27.55 -12.52
C ARG A 434 17.61 28.82 -12.51
N ALA A 435 16.40 28.79 -11.93
CA ALA A 435 15.55 29.96 -11.81
C ALA A 435 15.90 30.83 -10.58
N ILE A 436 16.67 30.28 -9.62
CA ILE A 436 17.03 30.91 -8.35
C ILE A 436 18.51 31.37 -8.32
N GLY A 437 19.30 31.04 -9.34
CA GLY A 437 20.68 31.54 -9.54
C GLY A 437 20.75 32.49 -10.73
#